data_AF-A0A2V8WZ67-F1
#
_entry.id   AF-A0A2V8WZ67-F1
#
_cell.length_a   1.000
_cell.length_b   1.000
_cell.length_c   1.000
_cell.angle_alpha   90.00
_cell.angle_beta   90.00
_cell.angle_gamma   90.00
#
_symmetry.space_group_name_H-M   'P 1'
#
loop_
_entity.id
_entity.type
_entity.pdbx_description
1 polymer ?
#
loop_
_entity_poly.entity_id
_entity_poly.type
_entity_poly.pdbx_seq_one_letter_code
_entity_poly.pdbx_strand_id
1 'polypeptide(L)' 'TSSGAAARRFRYEAPAGNIGINIGVAAPMAYFPFSGWKDSFFGIMHGQGRDSVEFYTEKKVVVERWAKEHSRKF' A
#
# COMPACT_ATOMS: atom_id res chain seq x y z
N THR A 1 -23.84 11.29 5.00
CA THR A 1 -24.63 11.61 3.78
C THR A 1 -25.36 10.38 3.30
N SER A 2 -26.59 10.55 2.79
CA SER A 2 -27.33 9.50 2.08
C SER A 2 -27.13 9.55 0.56
N SER A 3 -26.43 10.57 0.03
CA SER A 3 -26.18 10.72 -1.40
C SER A 3 -24.89 10.03 -1.84
N GLY A 4 -25.01 9.01 -2.69
CA GLY A 4 -23.87 8.30 -3.29
C GLY A 4 -23.01 9.20 -4.19
N ALA A 5 -23.61 10.16 -4.90
CA ALA A 5 -22.87 11.10 -5.74
C ALA A 5 -21.97 12.02 -4.91
N ALA A 6 -22.48 12.54 -3.78
CA ALA A 6 -21.69 13.35 -2.85
C ALA A 6 -20.57 12.53 -2.21
N ALA A 7 -20.87 11.31 -1.76
CA ALA A 7 -19.88 10.37 -1.21
C ALA A 7 -18.76 10.05 -2.21
N ARG A 8 -19.13 9.80 -3.48
CA ARG A 8 -18.19 9.56 -4.56
C ARG A 8 -17.29 10.77 -4.80
N ARG A 9 -17.89 11.96 -4.92
CA ARG A 9 -17.13 13.20 -5.13
C ARG A 9 -16.11 13.42 -4.01
N PHE A 10 -16.58 13.32 -2.76
CA PHE A 10 -15.73 13.52 -1.58
C PHE A 10 -14.54 12.55 -1.55
N ARG A 11 -14.76 11.25 -1.73
CA ARG A 11 -13.65 10.27 -1.66
C ARG A 11 -12.61 10.40 -2.78
N TYR A 12 -12.94 11.07 -3.89
CA TYR A 12 -12.00 11.31 -4.99
C TYR A 12 -11.28 12.67 -4.88
N GLU A 13 -11.97 13.69 -4.37
CA GLU A 13 -11.45 15.07 -4.36
C GLU A 13 -10.78 15.45 -3.02
N ALA A 14 -11.12 14.78 -1.92
CA ALA A 14 -10.58 15.12 -0.61
C ALA A 14 -9.08 14.78 -0.52
N PRO A 15 -8.20 15.73 -0.15
CA PRO A 15 -6.77 15.50 -0.07
C PRO A 15 -6.37 14.94 1.31
N ALA A 16 -6.81 13.71 1.60
CA ALA A 16 -6.54 12.99 2.85
C ALA A 16 -6.25 11.51 2.59
N GLY A 17 -5.40 10.90 3.42
CA GLY A 17 -5.00 9.49 3.28
C GLY A 17 -6.12 8.50 3.63
N ASN A 18 -6.83 8.74 4.73
CA ASN A 18 -7.95 7.90 5.17
C ASN A 18 -9.28 8.65 5.01
N ILE A 19 -10.24 8.04 4.31
CA ILE A 19 -11.57 8.59 4.07
C ILE A 19 -12.64 7.73 4.74
N GLY A 20 -13.45 8.34 5.61
CA GLY A 20 -14.62 7.72 6.22
C GLY A 20 -15.92 8.39 5.77
N ILE A 21 -16.93 7.59 5.44
CA ILE A 21 -18.27 8.08 5.07
C ILE A 21 -19.28 7.38 5.99
N ASN A 22 -20.07 8.17 6.72
CA ASN A 22 -21.05 7.67 7.71
C ASN A 22 -20.43 6.88 8.88
N ILE A 23 -19.17 7.19 9.23
CA ILE A 23 -18.45 6.60 10.37
C ILE A 23 -17.77 7.70 11.19
N GLY A 24 -17.59 7.49 12.49
CA GLY A 24 -16.98 8.48 13.40
C GLY A 24 -15.45 8.54 13.32
N VAL A 25 -14.79 7.42 13.02
CA VAL A 25 -13.32 7.34 12.92
C VAL A 25 -12.95 6.56 11.66
N ALA A 26 -12.18 7.18 10.78
CA ALA A 26 -11.66 6.55 9.55
C ALA A 26 -10.37 5.78 9.82
N ALA A 27 -10.43 4.80 10.73
CA ALA A 27 -9.30 3.92 11.03
C ALA A 27 -9.43 2.61 10.25
N PRO A 28 -8.50 2.29 9.34
CA PRO A 28 -8.52 1.03 8.62
C PRO A 28 -8.17 -0.15 9.55
N MET A 29 -8.60 -1.35 9.16
CA MET A 29 -8.18 -2.59 9.81
C MET A 29 -6.68 -2.83 9.63
N ALA A 30 -6.04 -3.55 10.55
CA ALA A 30 -4.58 -3.70 10.65
C ALA A 30 -3.87 -4.23 9.37
N TYR A 31 -4.59 -4.89 8.47
CA TYR A 31 -4.05 -5.42 7.21
C TYR A 31 -4.07 -4.40 6.05
N PHE A 32 -4.71 -3.24 6.21
CA PHE A 32 -4.63 -2.13 5.27
C PHE A 32 -3.60 -1.09 5.74
N PRO A 33 -2.95 -0.36 4.81
CA PRO A 33 -2.09 0.76 5.18
C PRO A 33 -2.85 1.86 5.94
N PHE A 34 -2.28 2.34 7.05
CA PHE A 34 -2.79 3.52 7.76
C PHE A 34 -2.21 4.77 7.11
N SER A 35 -3.01 5.42 6.25
CA SER A 35 -2.48 6.48 5.38
C SER A 35 -2.49 7.87 6.02
N GLY A 36 -1.50 8.70 5.66
CA GLY A 36 -1.46 10.13 5.95
C GLY A 36 -0.96 10.91 4.72
N TRP A 37 -1.57 12.06 4.45
CA TRP A 37 -1.23 12.95 3.32
C TRP A 37 -0.85 14.35 3.82
N LYS A 38 -0.10 15.11 3.01
CA LYS A 38 0.47 16.42 3.39
C LYS A 38 1.35 16.28 4.63
N ASP A 39 1.25 17.19 5.59
CA ASP A 39 2.05 17.19 6.80
C ASP A 39 1.60 16.16 7.85
N SER A 40 0.68 15.25 7.51
CA SER A 40 0.22 14.18 8.42
C SER A 40 1.07 12.90 8.35
N PHE A 41 2.01 12.80 7.40
CA PHE A 41 2.92 11.66 7.29
C PHE A 41 4.20 12.03 6.54
N PHE A 42 5.32 11.46 6.98
CA PHE A 42 6.61 11.58 6.30
C PHE A 42 7.05 10.22 5.79
N GLY A 43 7.36 10.15 4.49
CA GLY A 43 7.83 8.93 3.83
C GLY A 43 6.85 8.41 2.79
N ILE A 44 7.12 7.21 2.28
CA ILE A 44 6.35 6.58 1.20
C ILE A 44 5.66 5.27 1.61
N MET A 45 6.09 4.63 2.71
CA MET A 45 5.54 3.38 3.22
C MET A 45 4.87 3.60 4.57
N HIS A 46 3.60 3.26 4.69
CA HIS A 46 2.84 3.46 5.92
C HIS A 46 3.07 2.36 6.97
N GLY A 47 2.77 2.67 8.23
CA GLY A 47 3.11 1.80 9.37
C GLY A 47 2.24 0.53 9.54
N GLN A 48 1.28 0.25 8.67
CA GLN A 48 0.35 -0.89 8.76
C GLN A 48 0.20 -1.63 7.44
N GLY A 49 -0.38 -2.83 7.49
CA GLY A 49 -0.62 -3.66 6.30
C GLY A 49 0.67 -4.11 5.62
N ARG A 50 0.63 -4.17 4.29
CA ARG A 50 1.77 -4.62 3.48
C ARG A 50 2.93 -3.62 3.50
N ASP A 51 2.64 -2.33 3.59
CA ASP A 51 3.66 -1.27 3.62
C ASP A 51 4.63 -1.45 4.79
N SER A 52 4.16 -1.91 5.95
CA SER A 52 5.04 -2.16 7.10
C SER A 52 5.98 -3.33 6.86
N VAL A 53 5.51 -4.40 6.21
CA VAL A 53 6.35 -5.54 5.84
C VAL A 53 7.43 -5.09 4.86
N GLU A 54 7.06 -4.33 3.84
CA GLU A 54 7.99 -3.80 2.84
C GLU A 54 8.98 -2.79 3.45
N PHE A 55 8.59 -2.06 4.49
CA PHE A 55 9.46 -1.12 5.22
C PHE A 55 10.48 -1.84 6.10
N TYR A 56 10.06 -2.89 6.81
CA TYR A 56 10.92 -3.65 7.72
C TYR A 56 11.72 -4.77 7.03
N THR A 57 11.56 -4.96 5.72
CA THR A 57 12.27 -6.00 4.96
C THR A 57 12.93 -5.44 3.72
N GLU A 58 13.96 -6.14 3.23
CA GLU A 58 14.63 -5.79 1.99
C GLU A 58 14.29 -6.81 0.90
N LYS A 59 14.02 -6.31 -0.32
CA LYS A 59 13.86 -7.18 -1.49
C LYS A 59 15.22 -7.69 -1.93
N LYS A 60 15.34 -9.02 -2.02
CA LYS A 60 16.49 -9.69 -2.62
C LYS A 60 16.08 -10.42 -3.87
N VAL A 61 16.77 -10.18 -4.97
CA VAL A 61 16.60 -10.90 -6.24
C VAL A 61 17.74 -11.90 -6.38
N VAL A 62 17.40 -13.17 -6.55
CA VAL A 62 18.36 -14.26 -6.74
C VAL A 62 18.10 -14.90 -8.11
N VAL A 63 19.12 -14.97 -8.96
CA VAL A 63 19.06 -15.59 -10.28
C VAL A 63 20.15 -16.63 -10.36
N GLU A 64 19.77 -17.90 -10.51
CA GLU A 64 20.71 -19.02 -10.52
C GLU A 64 20.48 -19.91 -11.74
N ARG A 65 21.58 -20.42 -12.29
CA ARG A 65 21.58 -21.45 -13.33
C ARG A 65 22.52 -22.57 -12.93
N TRP A 66 21.96 -23.76 -12.74
CA TRP A 66 22.72 -24.98 -12.43
C TRP A 66 22.82 -25.83 -13.69
N ALA A 67 23.95 -25.78 -14.39
CA ALA A 67 24.20 -26.67 -15.51
C ALA A 67 24.60 -28.06 -15.00
N LYS A 68 23.81 -29.08 -15.29
CA LYS A 68 24.34 -30.46 -15.35
C LYS A 68 25.05 -30.58 -16.70
N GLU A 69 26.24 -31.18 -16.68
CA GLU A 69 27.11 -31.44 -17.83
C GLU A 69 26.32 -31.58 -19.14
N HIS A 70 26.38 -30.52 -19.96
CA HIS A 70 26.01 -30.37 -21.38
C HIS A 70 25.78 -28.87 -21.65
N SER A 71 26.89 -28.12 -21.72
CA SER A 71 26.89 -26.89 -22.52
C SER A 71 26.69 -27.33 -23.98
N ARG A 72 25.56 -26.92 -24.57
CA ARG A 72 25.14 -27.20 -25.95
C ARG A 72 26.32 -27.48 -26.90
N LYS A 73 26.31 -28.65 -27.54
CA LYS A 73 27.11 -28.87 -28.76
C LYS A 73 26.42 -28.10 -29.88
N PHE A 74 27.16 -27.22 -30.55
CA PHE A 74 26.77 -26.60 -31.80
C PHE A 74 26.74 -27.64 -32.92
#